data_AF-A0A352LN17-F1
#
_entry.id   AF-A0A352LN17-F1
#
_cell.length_a   1.000
_cell.length_b   1.000
_cell.length_c   1.000
_cell.angle_alpha   90.00
_cell.angle_beta   90.00
_cell.angle_gamma   90.00
#
_symmetry.space_group_name_H-M   'P 1'
#
loop_
_entity.id
_entity.type
_entity.pdbx_description
1 polymer ?
#
loop_
_entity_poly.entity_id
_entity_poly.type
_entity_poly.pdbx_seq_one_letter_code
_entity_poly.pdbx_strand_id
1 'polypeptide(L)'
;VKGRSVLLLEDHISTGLSCLDAISALRDEGATVTQVMSITNYAIPETERLFEERGISTYEVIAFRKVVEKAEKMGLINAENKKLVLEWLRTPWTWAAMHGLVAEAHEN
;
A
#
# COMPACT_ATOMS: atom_id res chain seq x y z
N VAL A 1 2.25 25.55 1.79
CA VAL A 1 1.39 25.06 2.92
C VAL A 1 2.10 25.19 4.28
N LYS A 2 3.01 26.17 4.40
CA LYS A 2 3.96 26.28 5.49
C LYS A 2 3.32 26.36 6.89
N GLY A 3 3.87 25.60 7.83
CA GLY A 3 3.46 25.57 9.24
C GLY A 3 2.13 24.85 9.50
N ARG A 4 1.53 24.22 8.49
CA ARG A 4 0.28 23.45 8.66
C ARG A 4 0.58 21.98 8.91
N SER A 5 -0.16 21.39 9.85
CA SER A 5 -0.28 19.93 9.94
C SER A 5 -1.27 19.45 8.88
N VAL A 6 -0.84 18.54 8.02
CA VAL A 6 -1.62 18.02 6.90
C VAL A 6 -1.78 16.51 7.05
N LEU A 7 -3.02 16.04 6.94
CA LEU A 7 -3.35 14.63 6.74
C LEU A 7 -3.54 14.41 5.24
N LEU A 8 -2.77 13.50 4.66
CA LEU A 8 -2.96 13.12 3.26
C LEU A 8 -4.06 12.07 3.15
N LEU A 9 -4.95 12.24 2.19
CA LEU A 9 -6.01 11.29 1.87
C LEU A 9 -5.74 10.66 0.51
N GLU A 10 -5.74 9.33 0.46
CA GLU A 10 -5.55 8.52 -0.73
C GLU A 10 -6.78 7.64 -0.98
N ASP A 11 -7.04 7.29 -2.23
CA ASP A 11 -8.01 6.25 -2.54
C ASP A 11 -7.41 4.86 -2.21
N HIS A 12 -6.19 4.60 -2.68
CA HIS A 12 -5.52 3.32 -2.52
C HIS A 12 -4.00 3.45 -2.36
N ILE A 13 -3.45 2.73 -1.39
CA ILE A 13 -2.00 2.57 -1.24
C ILE A 13 -1.59 1.21 -1.82
N SER A 14 -0.83 1.26 -2.92
CA SER A 14 -0.18 0.10 -3.55
C SER A 14 1.28 0.00 -3.11
N THR A 15 2.24 0.48 -3.91
CA THR A 15 3.67 0.53 -3.57
C THR A 15 4.00 1.65 -2.59
N GLY A 16 3.14 2.68 -2.51
CA GLY A 16 3.29 3.86 -1.66
C GLY A 16 4.14 4.99 -2.25
N LEU A 17 4.79 4.79 -3.41
CA LEU A 17 5.74 5.77 -3.98
C LEU A 17 5.08 7.10 -4.35
N SER A 18 3.97 7.07 -5.08
CA SER A 18 3.22 8.30 -5.43
C SER A 18 2.77 9.09 -4.20
N CYS A 19 2.38 8.38 -3.14
CA CYS A 19 1.97 9.01 -1.88
C CYS A 19 3.17 9.65 -1.18
N LEU A 20 4.34 9.00 -1.17
CA LEU A 20 5.57 9.56 -0.62
C LEU A 20 6.06 10.78 -1.40
N ASP A 21 5.93 10.81 -2.73
CA ASP A 21 6.25 11.97 -3.55
C ASP A 21 5.38 13.17 -3.18
N ALA A 22 4.07 12.96 -3.01
CA ALA A 22 3.14 13.99 -2.56
C ALA A 22 3.50 14.50 -1.15
N ILE A 23 3.86 13.61 -0.23
CA ILE A 23 4.30 13.95 1.12
C ILE A 23 5.59 14.76 1.09
N SER A 24 6.56 14.37 0.24
CA SER A 24 7.81 15.11 0.06
C SER A 24 7.54 16.52 -0.40
N ALA A 25 6.72 16.70 -1.44
CA ALA A 25 6.36 18.01 -1.96
C ALA A 25 5.67 18.90 -0.90
N LEU A 26 4.78 18.34 -0.07
CA LEU A 26 4.14 19.06 1.03
C LEU A 26 5.14 19.47 2.12
N ARG A 27 6.07 18.57 2.47
CA ARG A 27 7.12 18.84 3.47
C ARG A 27 8.10 19.90 2.97
N ASP A 28 8.47 19.88 1.69
CA ASP A 28 9.32 20.89 1.04
C ASP A 28 8.66 22.28 1.07
N GLU A 29 7.34 22.33 0.93
CA GLU A 29 6.49 23.53 1.10
C GLU A 29 6.22 23.92 2.57
N GLY A 30 6.94 23.27 3.50
CA GLY A 30 6.96 23.56 4.93
C GLY A 30 5.77 23.03 5.73
N ALA A 31 4.99 22.08 5.20
CA ALA A 31 3.97 21.40 5.98
C ALA A 31 4.57 20.28 6.85
N THR A 32 3.85 19.94 7.92
CA THR A 32 4.10 18.74 8.70
C THR A 32 3.11 17.67 8.28
N VAL A 33 3.60 16.63 7.62
CA VAL A 33 2.81 15.45 7.25
C VAL A 33 3.37 14.25 7.99
N THR A 34 2.58 13.67 8.89
CA THR A 34 2.96 12.49 9.68
C THR A 34 1.98 11.33 9.52
N GLN A 35 0.89 11.53 8.78
CA GLN A 35 -0.18 10.56 8.67
C GLN A 35 -0.74 10.54 7.25
N VAL A 36 -1.11 9.35 6.80
CA VAL A 36 -1.84 9.09 5.57
C VAL A 36 -3.05 8.23 5.91
N MET A 37 -4.22 8.59 5.36
CA MET A 37 -5.41 7.77 5.43
C MET A 37 -5.84 7.38 4.02
N SER A 38 -6.07 6.09 3.78
CA SER A 38 -6.57 5.58 2.51
C SER A 38 -7.93 4.89 2.64
N ILE A 39 -8.65 4.76 1.53
CA ILE A 39 -9.86 3.92 1.52
C ILE A 39 -9.44 2.45 1.63
N THR A 40 -8.44 2.04 0.85
CA THR A 40 -7.85 0.70 0.88
C THR A 40 -6.33 0.76 0.88
N ASN A 41 -5.69 -0.26 1.43
CA ASN A 41 -4.25 -0.43 1.43
C ASN A 41 -3.94 -1.92 1.24
N TYR A 42 -3.02 -2.25 0.33
CA TYR A 42 -2.54 -3.64 0.24
C TYR A 42 -1.79 -4.09 1.49
N ALA A 43 -1.27 -3.16 2.28
CA ALA A 43 -0.48 -3.42 3.49
C ALA A 43 0.70 -4.36 3.19
N ILE A 44 1.36 -4.12 2.05
CA ILE A 44 2.58 -4.85 1.65
C ILE A 44 3.65 -4.53 2.70
N PRO A 45 4.31 -5.54 3.31
CA PRO A 45 5.26 -5.30 4.40
C PRO A 45 6.40 -4.33 4.04
N GLU A 46 6.87 -4.37 2.79
CA GLU A 46 7.89 -3.46 2.29
C GLU A 46 7.41 -2.01 2.25
N THR A 47 6.17 -1.78 1.79
CA THR A 47 5.55 -0.45 1.75
C THR A 47 5.32 0.09 3.16
N GLU A 48 4.83 -0.73 4.09
CA GLU A 48 4.66 -0.32 5.50
C GLU A 48 5.99 0.11 6.14
N ARG A 49 7.05 -0.68 5.94
CA ARG A 49 8.40 -0.33 6.41
C ARG A 49 8.88 1.01 5.82
N LEU A 50 8.62 1.24 4.54
CA LEU A 50 9.02 2.48 3.87
C LEU A 50 8.33 3.72 4.47
N PHE A 51 7.05 3.61 4.81
CA PHE A 51 6.33 4.69 5.52
C PHE A 51 6.85 4.90 6.94
N GLU A 52 7.10 3.81 7.68
CA GLU A 52 7.64 3.85 9.04
C GLU A 52 9.01 4.54 9.08
N GLU A 53 9.91 4.20 8.14
CA GLU A 53 11.24 4.82 7.99
C GLU A 53 11.18 6.32 7.67
N ARG A 54 10.07 6.78 7.09
CA ARG A 54 9.82 8.20 6.78
C ARG A 54 9.02 8.93 7.86
N GLY A 55 8.76 8.24 8.99
CA GLY A 55 8.02 8.77 10.13
C GLY A 55 6.55 9.05 9.79
N ILE A 56 5.93 8.19 8.99
CA ILE A 56 4.55 8.34 8.54
C ILE A 56 3.74 7.15 9.05
N SER A 57 2.63 7.43 9.73
CA SER A 57 1.63 6.42 10.08
C SER A 57 0.57 6.30 8.99
N THR A 58 0.28 5.07 8.59
CA THR A 58 -0.75 4.72 7.60
C THR A 58 -2.02 4.25 8.31
N TYR A 59 -3.17 4.62 7.74
CA TYR A 59 -4.48 4.16 8.19
C TYR A 59 -5.33 3.82 6.98
N GLU A 60 -6.14 2.78 7.06
CA GLU A 60 -7.08 2.41 6.00
C GLU A 60 -8.51 2.23 6.52
N VAL A 61 -9.49 2.61 5.70
CA VAL A 61 -10.91 2.37 6.01
C VAL A 61 -11.22 0.87 5.90
N ILE A 62 -10.69 0.21 4.88
CA ILE A 62 -10.92 -1.20 4.59
C ILE A 62 -9.59 -1.91 4.37
N ALA A 63 -9.19 -2.73 5.34
CA ALA A 63 -8.07 -3.64 5.20
C ALA A 63 -8.30 -4.60 4.02
N PHE A 64 -7.40 -4.61 3.03
CA PHE A 64 -7.62 -5.35 1.79
C PHE A 64 -7.81 -6.87 2.00
N ARG A 65 -7.15 -7.44 3.02
CA ARG A 65 -7.40 -8.83 3.45
C ARG A 65 -8.88 -9.15 3.72
N LYS A 66 -9.65 -8.19 4.25
CA LYS A 66 -11.10 -8.37 4.49
C LYS A 66 -11.89 -8.42 3.18
N VAL A 67 -11.44 -7.71 2.15
CA VAL A 67 -12.02 -7.78 0.80
C VAL A 67 -11.83 -9.18 0.23
N VAL A 68 -10.61 -9.73 0.31
CA VAL A 68 -10.31 -11.10 -0.15
C VAL A 68 -11.13 -12.15 0.63
N GLU A 69 -11.17 -12.04 1.96
CA GLU A 69 -12.00 -12.92 2.80
C GLU A 69 -13.50 -12.83 2.46
N LYS A 70 -14.00 -11.63 2.12
CA LYS A 70 -15.40 -11.44 1.73
C LYS A 70 -15.69 -12.02 0.34
N ALA A 71 -14.77 -11.87 -0.61
CA ALA A 71 -14.90 -12.45 -1.95
C ALA A 71 -15.00 -13.97 -1.92
N GLU A 72 -14.19 -14.63 -1.08
CA GLU A 72 -14.28 -16.08 -0.86
C GLU A 72 -15.63 -16.48 -0.26
N LYS A 73 -16.08 -15.78 0.79
CA LYS A 73 -17.40 -16.01 1.41
C LYS A 73 -18.57 -15.83 0.45
N MET A 74 -18.42 -14.97 -0.56
CA MET A 74 -19.42 -14.74 -1.60
C MET A 74 -19.34 -15.76 -2.75
N GLY A 75 -18.35 -16.66 -2.74
CA GLY A 75 -18.13 -17.62 -3.82
C GLY A 75 -17.56 -17.00 -5.10
N LEU A 76 -17.07 -15.76 -5.05
CA LEU A 76 -16.45 -15.09 -6.21
C LEU A 76 -15.04 -15.61 -6.48
N ILE A 77 -14.35 -16.08 -5.44
CA ILE A 77 -13.07 -16.78 -5.51
C ILE A 77 -13.14 -18.04 -4.65
N ASN A 78 -12.33 -19.05 -4.98
CA ASN A 78 -12.18 -20.25 -4.16
C ASN A 78 -11.01 -20.09 -3.16
N ALA A 79 -10.82 -21.09 -2.30
CA ALA A 79 -9.76 -21.09 -1.28
C ALA A 79 -8.34 -21.02 -1.88
N GLU A 80 -8.13 -21.60 -3.06
CA GLU A 80 -6.85 -21.58 -3.76
C GLU A 80 -6.51 -20.18 -4.28
N ASN A 81 -7.47 -19.51 -4.92
CA ASN A 81 -7.35 -18.12 -5.38
C ASN A 81 -7.08 -17.18 -4.20
N LYS A 82 -7.79 -17.36 -3.07
CA LYS A 82 -7.51 -16.57 -1.85
C LYS A 82 -6.09 -16.77 -1.37
N LYS A 83 -5.62 -18.03 -1.31
CA LYS A 83 -4.24 -18.34 -0.90
C LYS A 83 -3.23 -17.63 -1.80
N LEU A 84 -3.41 -17.69 -3.12
CA LEU A 84 -2.55 -17.01 -4.09
C LEU A 84 -2.51 -15.49 -3.87
N VAL A 85 -3.67 -14.85 -3.67
CA VAL A 85 -3.73 -13.40 -3.42
C VAL A 85 -3.01 -13.03 -2.11
N LEU A 86 -3.19 -13.80 -1.03
CA LEU A 86 -2.52 -13.55 0.25
C LEU A 86 -1.00 -13.76 0.17
N GLU A 87 -0.55 -14.75 -0.60
CA GLU A 87 0.87 -14.97 -0.87
C GLU A 87 1.48 -13.80 -1.65
N TRP A 88 0.76 -13.32 -2.67
CA TRP A 88 1.15 -12.14 -3.43
C TRP A 88 1.25 -10.89 -2.55
N LEU A 89 0.27 -10.62 -1.69
CA LEU A 89 0.29 -9.44 -0.78
C LEU A 89 1.49 -9.44 0.17
N ARG A 90 2.02 -10.61 0.55
CA ARG A 90 3.15 -10.71 1.47
C ARG A 90 4.47 -10.32 0.79
N THR A 91 4.66 -10.74 -0.46
CA THR A 91 5.91 -10.59 -1.20
C THR A 91 5.62 -10.54 -2.71
N PRO A 92 5.06 -9.45 -3.25
CA PRO A 92 4.57 -9.41 -4.63
C PRO A 92 5.68 -9.64 -5.66
N TRP A 93 6.87 -9.11 -5.40
CA TRP A 93 8.04 -9.22 -6.28
C TRP A 93 8.64 -10.63 -6.26
N THR A 94 8.83 -11.21 -5.07
CA THR A 94 9.27 -12.61 -4.95
C THR A 94 8.25 -13.56 -5.56
N TRP A 95 6.96 -13.29 -5.36
CA TRP A 95 5.88 -14.06 -5.96
C TRP A 95 5.94 -14.00 -7.49
N ALA A 96 6.14 -12.82 -8.07
CA ALA A 96 6.27 -12.65 -9.52
C ALA A 96 7.46 -13.46 -10.07
N ALA A 97 8.64 -13.33 -9.45
CA ALA A 97 9.84 -14.07 -9.84
C ALA A 97 9.64 -15.60 -9.76
N MET A 98 8.99 -16.10 -8.71
CA MET A 98 8.67 -17.53 -8.55
C MET A 98 7.71 -18.07 -9.62
N HIS A 99 6.89 -17.20 -10.21
CA HIS A 99 5.92 -17.55 -11.26
C HIS A 99 6.43 -17.21 -12.66
N GLY A 100 7.74 -16.92 -12.82
CA GLY A 100 8.34 -16.61 -14.12
C GLY A 100 7.89 -15.27 -14.71
N LEU A 101 7.29 -14.41 -13.88
CA LEU A 101 6.91 -13.05 -14.25
C LEU A 101 8.08 -12.14 -13.89
N VAL A 102 8.82 -11.68 -14.90
CA VAL A 102 9.89 -10.70 -14.72
C VAL A 102 9.29 -9.32 -14.97
N ALA A 103 9.45 -8.39 -14.02
CA ALA A 103 9.08 -7.00 -14.24
C ALA A 103 9.99 -6.43 -15.35
N GLU A 104 9.40 -5.98 -16.46
CA GLU A 104 10.12 -5.27 -17.53
C GLU A 104 10.37 -3.78 -17.19
N ALA A 105 9.81 -3.30 -16.07
CA ALA A 105 10.02 -1.95 -15.56
C ALA A 105 10.90 -2.01 -14.31
N HIS A 106 11.88 -1.10 -14.25
CA HIS A 106 12.74 -0.91 -13.08
C HIS A 106 11.90 -0.57 -11.85
N GLU A 107 12.02 -1.40 -10.81
CA GLU A 107 11.65 -1.03 -9.44
C GLU A 107 12.80 -0.26 -8.80
N ASN A 108 12.51 1.00 -8.46
CA ASN A 108 13.36 2.06 -7.89
C ASN A 108 14.17 2.89 -8.89
#